data_AF-A0A139WS84-F1
#
_entry.id   AF-A0A139WS84-F1
#
_cell.length_a   1.000
_cell.length_b   1.000
_cell.length_c   1.000
_cell.angle_alpha   90.00
_cell.angle_beta   90.00
_cell.angle_gamma   90.00
#
_symmetry.space_group_name_H-M   'P 1'
#
loop_
_entity.id
_entity.type
_entity.pdbx_description
1 polymer ?
#
loop_
_entity_poly.entity_id
_entity_poly.type
_entity_poly.pdbx_seq_one_letter_code
_entity_poly.pdbx_strand_id
1 'polypeptide(L)' 'MKVIKAEKITILPGVSYIFKSLAETSAIAQADLSTLKLCFCAGNFLGKDVFDKFLVLAYKARVKFVEK' A
#
# COMPACT_ATOMS: atom_id res chain seq x y z
N MET A 1 10.56 -0.74 3.88
CA MET A 1 10.00 0.55 3.42
C MET A 1 10.99 1.73 3.40
N LYS A 2 12.25 1.58 3.85
CA LYS A 2 13.28 2.64 3.70
C LYS A 2 13.47 3.12 2.25
N VAL A 3 13.34 2.21 1.28
CA VAL A 3 13.46 2.50 -0.16
C VAL A 3 12.35 3.43 -0.66
N ILE A 4 11.10 3.24 -0.23
CA ILE A 4 9.96 4.09 -0.67
C ILE A 4 10.24 5.56 -0.34
N LYS A 5 10.70 5.82 0.88
CA LYS A 5 11.04 7.18 1.32
C LYS A 5 12.33 7.68 0.70
N ALA A 6 13.39 6.87 0.68
CA ALA A 6 14.70 7.26 0.15
C ALA A 6 14.61 7.64 -1.34
N GLU A 7 13.92 6.83 -2.12
CA GLU A 7 13.74 7.02 -3.56
C GLU A 7 12.52 7.88 -3.90
N LYS A 8 11.80 8.38 -2.89
CA LYS A 8 10.56 9.18 -3.03
C LYS A 8 9.57 8.53 -3.98
N ILE A 9 9.37 7.22 -3.84
CA ILE A 9 8.43 6.47 -4.68
C ILE A 9 7.04 7.06 -4.50
N THR A 10 6.42 7.40 -5.62
CA THR A 10 5.07 7.99 -5.69
C THR A 10 4.03 7.01 -6.19
N ILE A 11 4.45 5.97 -6.94
CA ILE A 11 3.58 4.94 -7.51
C ILE A 11 4.12 3.56 -7.09
N LEU A 12 3.27 2.74 -6.47
CA LEU A 12 3.59 1.36 -6.11
C LEU A 12 2.67 0.39 -6.87
N PRO A 13 3.12 -0.15 -8.02
CA PRO A 13 2.47 -1.30 -8.61
C PRO A 13 2.82 -2.56 -7.81
N GLY A 14 1.84 -3.42 -7.56
CA GLY A 14 2.05 -4.66 -6.84
C GLY A 14 1.00 -5.72 -7.13
N VAL A 15 1.30 -6.95 -6.73
CA VAL A 15 0.35 -8.06 -6.73
C VAL A 15 -0.28 -8.21 -5.35
N SER A 16 -1.42 -8.89 -5.26
CA SER A 16 -2.26 -8.98 -4.05
C SER A 16 -1.50 -9.47 -2.81
N TYR A 17 -0.53 -10.37 -2.99
CA TYR A 17 0.33 -10.84 -1.91
C TYR A 17 1.14 -9.70 -1.25
N ILE A 18 1.64 -8.73 -2.03
CA ILE A 18 2.38 -7.58 -1.48
C ILE A 18 1.46 -6.81 -0.54
N PHE A 19 0.24 -6.48 -0.99
CA PHE A 19 -0.72 -5.73 -0.19
C PHE A 19 -1.19 -6.50 1.04
N LYS A 20 -1.29 -7.84 0.95
CA LYS A 20 -1.57 -8.70 2.11
C LYS A 20 -0.44 -8.65 3.14
N SER A 21 0.80 -8.89 2.72
CA SER A 21 1.96 -8.79 3.61
C SER A 21 2.08 -7.40 4.24
N LEU A 22 1.71 -6.36 3.48
CA LEU A 22 1.68 -4.99 3.96
C LEU A 22 0.59 -4.79 5.02
N ALA A 23 -0.65 -5.20 4.76
CA ALA A 23 -1.78 -5.07 5.69
C ALA A 23 -1.58 -5.86 7.00
N GLU A 24 -0.87 -6.99 6.94
CA GLU A 24 -0.58 -7.85 8.11
C GLU A 24 0.64 -7.37 8.91
N THR A 25 1.49 -6.54 8.32
CA THR A 25 2.71 -6.04 8.96
C THR A 25 2.44 -4.80 9.80
N SER A 26 2.60 -4.91 11.12
CA SER A 26 2.56 -3.78 12.06
C SER A 26 3.62 -2.71 11.78
N ALA A 27 4.71 -3.06 11.09
CA ALA A 27 5.77 -2.12 10.71
C ALA A 27 5.31 -1.03 9.73
N ILE A 28 4.16 -1.17 9.05
CA ILE A 28 3.61 -0.09 8.23
C ILE A 28 3.09 1.06 9.07
N ALA A 29 2.59 0.79 10.28
CA ALA A 29 2.21 1.86 11.20
C ALA A 29 3.42 2.77 11.55
N GLN A 30 4.65 2.26 11.41
CA GLN A 30 5.89 3.02 11.56
C GLN A 30 6.51 3.46 10.22
N ALA A 31 5.98 3.02 9.08
CA ALA A 31 6.53 3.37 7.79
C ALA A 31 5.95 4.70 7.30
N ASP A 32 6.85 5.62 6.98
CA ASP A 32 6.50 6.88 6.35
C ASP A 32 6.18 6.66 4.86
N LEU A 33 4.89 6.73 4.53
CA LEU A 33 4.33 6.59 3.18
C LEU A 33 3.87 7.91 2.59
N SER A 34 4.28 9.04 3.15
CA SER A 34 3.84 10.36 2.72
C SER A 34 4.18 10.72 1.27
N THR A 35 5.19 10.05 0.68
CA THR A 35 5.57 10.23 -0.72
C THR A 35 4.67 9.44 -1.68
N LEU A 36 4.04 8.38 -1.19
CA LEU A 36 3.19 7.49 -1.98
C LEU A 36 1.89 8.21 -2.31
N LYS A 37 1.52 8.21 -3.59
CA LYS A 37 0.29 8.86 -4.09
C LYS A 37 -0.66 7.88 -4.74
N LEU A 38 -0.14 6.77 -5.26
CA LEU A 38 -0.91 5.81 -6.04
C LEU A 38 -0.42 4.38 -5.83
N CYS A 39 -1.35 3.47 -5.53
CA CYS A 39 -1.12 2.04 -5.48
C CYS A 39 -2.00 1.34 -6.52
N PHE A 40 -1.41 0.40 -7.25
CA PHE A 40 -2.13 -0.46 -8.18
C PHE A 40 -1.97 -1.91 -7.75
N CYS A 41 -3.09 -2.62 -7.60
CA CYS A 41 -3.09 -4.07 -7.44
C CYS A 41 -3.49 -4.72 -8.76
N ALA A 42 -2.65 -5.65 -9.23
CA ALA A 42 -2.91 -6.41 -10.45
C ALA A 42 -2.52 -7.89 -10.27
N GLY A 43 -3.13 -8.77 -11.06
CA GLY A 43 -2.74 -10.18 -11.18
C GLY A 43 -3.50 -11.16 -10.27
N ASN A 44 -4.21 -10.68 -9.24
CA ASN A 44 -5.15 -11.50 -8.45
C ASN A 44 -6.11 -10.62 -7.63
N PHE A 45 -7.27 -11.17 -7.26
CA PHE A 45 -8.25 -10.50 -6.42
C PHE A 45 -7.67 -10.15 -5.04
N LEU A 46 -7.89 -8.92 -4.58
CA LEU A 46 -7.55 -8.51 -3.23
C LEU A 46 -8.78 -8.71 -2.33
N GLY A 47 -8.66 -9.57 -1.32
CA GLY A 47 -9.75 -9.78 -0.38
C GLY A 47 -10.16 -8.48 0.32
N LYS A 48 -11.47 -8.27 0.49
CA LYS A 48 -12.04 -7.05 1.10
C LYS A 48 -11.41 -6.69 2.44
N ASP A 49 -11.15 -7.67 3.30
CA ASP A 49 -10.49 -7.44 4.61
C ASP A 49 -9.07 -6.85 4.45
N VAL A 50 -8.29 -7.36 3.50
CA VAL A 50 -6.94 -6.86 3.20
C VAL A 50 -7.01 -5.45 2.62
N PHE A 51 -7.95 -5.23 1.71
CA PHE A 51 -8.20 -3.91 1.11
C PHE A 51 -8.60 -2.87 2.17
N ASP A 52 -9.55 -3.19 3.04
CA ASP A 52 -10.02 -2.29 4.09
C ASP A 52 -8.90 -1.95 5.08
N LYS A 53 -8.11 -2.95 5.52
CA LYS A 53 -6.93 -2.73 6.37
C LYS A 53 -5.89 -1.86 5.69
N PHE A 54 -5.62 -2.09 4.41
CA PHE A 54 -4.70 -1.28 3.64
C PHE A 54 -5.21 0.15 3.46
N LEU A 55 -6.50 0.35 3.19
CA LEU A 55 -7.11 1.67 3.02
C LEU A 55 -7.01 2.52 4.28
N VAL A 56 -7.26 1.96 5.45
CA VAL A 56 -7.11 2.67 6.74
C VAL A 56 -5.67 3.19 6.91
N LEU A 57 -4.68 2.42 6.46
CA LEU A 57 -3.28 2.84 6.46
C LEU A 57 -2.99 3.91 5.38
N ALA A 58 -3.48 3.69 4.17
CA ALA A 58 -3.30 4.56 3.00
C ALA A 58 -3.96 5.94 3.14
N TYR A 59 -5.12 6.01 3.81
CA TYR A 59 -5.86 7.25 4.01
C TYR A 59 -5.07 8.27 4.84
N LYS A 60 -4.31 7.81 5.84
CA LYS A 60 -3.38 8.67 6.60
C LYS A 60 -2.33 9.33 5.72
N ALA A 61 -1.95 8.68 4.62
CA ALA A 61 -0.96 9.15 3.67
C ALA A 61 -1.56 9.76 2.38
N ARG A 62 -2.89 9.91 2.28
CA ARG A 62 -3.61 10.43 1.09
C ARG A 62 -3.30 9.66 -0.21
N VAL A 63 -3.04 8.36 -0.11
CA VAL A 63 -2.75 7.50 -1.27
C VAL A 63 -4.05 7.11 -1.96
N LYS A 64 -4.11 7.22 -3.30
CA LYS A 64 -5.19 6.65 -4.10
C LYS A 64 -4.92 5.18 -4.39
N PHE A 65 -5.93 4.33 -4.25
CA PHE A 65 -5.84 2.91 -4.62
C PHE A 65 -6.71 2.63 -5.83
N VAL A 66 -6.18 1.90 -6.79
CA VAL A 66 -6.92 1.44 -7.97
C VAL A 66 -6.78 -0.07 -8.08
N GLU A 67 -7.92 -0.75 -8.09
CA GLU A 67 -8.04 -2.18 -8.39
C GLU A 67 -8.56 -2.35 -9.82
N LYS A 68 -8.00 -3.29 -10.57
CA LYS A 68 -8.44 -3.66 -11.92
C LYS A 68 -8.84 -5.12 -11.97
#